data_AF-F3GLN4-F1
#
_entry.id   AF-F3GLN4-F1
#
_cell.length_a   1.000
_cell.length_b   1.000
_cell.length_c   1.000
_cell.angle_alpha   90.00
_cell.angle_beta   90.00
_cell.angle_gamma   90.00
#
_symmetry.space_group_name_H-M   'P 1'
#
loop_
_entity.id
_entity.type
_entity.pdbx_description
1 polymer ?
#
loop_
_entity_poly.entity_id
_entity_poly.type
_entity_poly.pdbx_seq_one_letter_code
_entity_poly.pdbx_strand_id
1 'polypeptide(L)'
;GLQRTADGWKVSTAAGSVRAEKVIIASNAYTEGEWTDIKDHIFTGYYYQVASQPLSGAEQAQILRGGQGSWDTRTVLSNIRRDAHGRLLLGSLGNAGNYPLWFIRQWADRVQQHYFPQLGRVDWQSTWTGRIGFTPDHLLRLFE
;
A
#
# COMPACT_ATOMS: atom_id res chain seq x y z
N GLY A 1 19.17 7.48 15.30
CA GLY A 1 18.76 8.37 16.41
C GLY A 1 18.88 9.81 15.99
N LEU A 2 17.96 10.65 16.45
CA LEU A 2 18.03 12.10 16.31
C LEU A 2 18.47 12.69 17.65
N GLN A 3 19.31 13.70 17.63
CA GLN A 3 19.73 14.44 18.81
C GLN A 3 19.74 15.94 18.48
N ARG A 4 19.08 16.76 19.30
CA ARG A 4 19.17 18.21 19.19
C ARG A 4 20.56 18.68 19.61
N THR A 5 21.18 19.52 18.81
CA THR A 5 22.46 20.19 19.10
C THR A 5 22.26 21.71 19.19
N ALA A 6 23.29 22.46 19.61
CA ALA A 6 23.21 23.90 19.74
C ALA A 6 22.90 24.61 18.40
N ASP A 7 23.37 24.04 17.29
CA ASP A 7 23.32 24.57 15.93
C ASP A 7 22.34 23.83 15.01
N GLY A 8 21.51 22.93 15.55
CA GLY A 8 20.54 22.16 14.78
C GLY A 8 20.36 20.74 15.31
N TRP A 9 20.59 19.76 14.45
CA TRP A 9 20.39 18.35 14.72
C TRP A 9 21.58 17.50 14.29
N LYS A 10 21.84 16.45 15.06
CA LYS A 10 22.69 15.33 14.66
C LYS A 10 21.81 14.10 14.42
N VAL A 11 21.84 13.57 13.20
CA VAL A 11 21.16 12.33 12.82
C VAL A 11 22.21 11.22 12.74
N SER A 12 22.03 10.17 13.53
CA SER A 12 22.94 9.02 13.59
C SER A 12 22.24 7.75 13.07
N THR A 13 22.95 6.98 12.27
CA THR A 13 22.57 5.66 11.77
C THR A 13 23.65 4.64 12.15
N ALA A 14 23.42 3.36 11.88
CA ALA A 14 24.45 2.33 12.08
C ALA A 14 25.71 2.55 11.22
N ALA A 15 25.60 3.28 10.10
CA ALA A 15 26.70 3.51 9.16
C ALA A 15 27.43 4.85 9.36
N GLY A 16 26.96 5.72 10.26
CA GLY A 16 27.56 7.04 10.47
C GLY A 16 26.55 8.11 10.88
N SER A 17 26.96 9.38 10.84
CA SER A 17 26.12 10.50 11.27
C SER A 17 26.25 11.73 10.37
N VAL A 18 25.17 12.50 10.27
CA VAL A 18 25.09 13.77 9.54
C VAL A 18 24.57 14.87 10.48
N ARG A 19 25.03 16.10 10.27
CA ARG A 19 24.51 17.31 10.93
C ARG A 19 23.61 18.07 9.96
N ALA A 20 22.50 18.60 10.46
CA ALA A 20 21.56 19.38 9.67
C ALA A 20 20.87 20.43 10.55
N GLU A 21 20.52 21.58 9.97
CA GLU A 21 19.75 22.63 10.67
C GLU A 21 18.31 22.15 10.97
N LYS A 22 17.71 21.41 10.04
CA LYS A 22 16.34 20.89 10.13
C LYS A 22 16.29 19.39 9.81
N VAL A 23 15.31 18.70 10.38
CA VAL A 23 15.01 17.29 10.11
C VAL A 23 13.53 17.13 9.87
N ILE A 24 13.15 16.39 8.83
CA ILE A 24 11.77 16.07 8.49
C ILE A 24 11.54 14.59 8.73
N ILE A 25 10.53 14.25 9.54
CA ILE A 25 10.07 12.88 9.74
C ILE A 25 8.93 12.60 8.76
N ALA A 26 9.21 11.78 7.74
CA ALA A 26 8.25 11.46 6.67
C ALA A 26 7.96 9.94 6.57
N SER A 27 8.05 9.22 7.69
CA SER A 27 7.92 7.75 7.76
C SER A 27 6.49 7.23 7.97
N ASN A 28 5.50 8.12 8.21
CA ASN A 28 4.08 7.77 8.35
C ASN A 28 3.85 6.53 9.27
N ALA A 29 3.04 5.55 8.88
CA ALA A 29 2.75 4.31 9.62
C ALA A 29 3.96 3.41 9.93
N TYR A 30 5.14 3.75 9.40
CA TYR A 30 6.40 3.06 9.65
C TYR A 30 7.28 3.84 10.63
N THR A 31 6.79 4.92 11.23
CA THR A 31 7.54 5.68 12.24
C THR A 31 7.78 4.82 13.48
N GLU A 32 9.00 4.83 14.00
CA GLU A 32 9.47 4.03 15.14
C GLU A 32 10.35 4.88 16.08
N GLY A 33 10.72 4.34 17.26
CA GLY A 33 11.54 5.04 18.25
C GLY A 33 10.75 6.07 19.08
N GLU A 34 11.47 7.02 19.69
CA GLU A 34 10.99 8.00 20.69
C GLU A 34 10.30 9.25 20.11
N TRP A 35 10.31 9.42 18.78
CA TRP A 35 9.74 10.60 18.12
C TRP A 35 8.29 10.31 17.71
N THR A 36 7.46 9.98 18.69
CA THR A 36 6.17 9.31 18.51
C THR A 36 4.95 10.19 18.53
N ASP A 37 5.06 11.50 18.71
CA ASP A 37 3.87 12.36 18.74
C ASP A 37 3.02 12.15 17.46
N ILE A 38 3.68 11.89 16.33
CA ILE A 38 3.00 11.52 15.08
C ILE A 38 2.16 10.23 15.19
N LYS A 39 2.60 9.24 15.98
CA LYS A 39 1.89 7.98 16.22
C LYS A 39 0.59 8.19 16.99
N ASP A 40 0.51 9.22 17.83
CA ASP A 40 -0.72 9.55 18.56
C ASP A 40 -1.77 10.21 17.64
N HIS A 41 -1.34 10.64 16.45
CA HIS A 41 -2.20 11.29 15.46
C HIS A 41 -2.56 10.40 14.27
N ILE A 42 -2.01 9.18 14.20
CA ILE A 42 -2.33 8.23 13.13
C ILE A 42 -2.78 6.88 13.69
N PHE A 43 -3.80 6.29 13.06
CA PHE A 43 -4.10 4.87 13.24
C PHE A 43 -3.54 4.07 12.07
N THR A 44 -2.88 2.96 12.38
CA THR A 44 -2.28 2.09 11.37
C THR A 44 -3.31 1.08 10.87
N GLY A 45 -3.68 1.17 9.60
CA GLY A 45 -4.39 0.12 8.89
C GLY A 45 -3.47 -0.67 7.97
N TYR A 46 -3.95 -1.82 7.52
CA TYR A 46 -3.24 -2.65 6.54
C TYR A 46 -3.98 -2.65 5.21
N TYR A 47 -3.21 -2.74 4.13
CA TYR A 47 -3.73 -2.84 2.78
C TYR A 47 -2.96 -3.91 2.03
N TYR A 48 -3.68 -4.85 1.42
CA TYR A 48 -3.06 -5.92 0.66
C TYR A 48 -3.40 -5.81 -0.83
N GLN A 49 -2.51 -6.32 -1.66
CA GLN A 49 -2.71 -6.45 -3.10
C GLN A 49 -2.31 -7.83 -3.57
N VAL A 50 -2.96 -8.29 -4.63
CA VAL A 50 -2.70 -9.53 -5.35
C VAL A 50 -2.45 -9.15 -6.81
N ALA A 51 -1.41 -9.72 -7.42
CA ALA A 51 -1.08 -9.53 -8.82
C ALA A 51 -1.17 -10.85 -9.59
N SER A 52 -1.80 -10.81 -10.76
CA SER A 52 -1.79 -11.93 -11.70
C SER A 52 -0.41 -12.13 -12.30
N GLN A 53 -0.22 -13.25 -13.01
CA GLN A 53 0.80 -13.30 -14.07
C GLN A 53 0.56 -12.18 -15.09
N PRO A 54 1.60 -11.68 -15.80
CA PRO A 54 1.41 -10.78 -16.92
C PRO A 54 0.40 -11.34 -17.92
N LEU A 55 -0.67 -10.59 -18.17
CA LEU A 55 -1.63 -10.91 -19.21
C LEU A 55 -1.21 -10.24 -20.50
N SER A 56 -1.67 -10.76 -21.64
CA SER A 56 -1.28 -10.23 -22.95
C SER A 56 -2.45 -10.18 -23.93
N GLY A 57 -2.26 -9.45 -25.03
CA GLY A 57 -3.23 -9.39 -26.12
C GLY A 57 -4.62 -8.94 -25.67
N ALA A 58 -5.63 -9.73 -26.02
CA ALA A 58 -7.02 -9.40 -25.74
C ALA A 58 -7.31 -9.31 -24.23
N GLU A 59 -6.78 -10.23 -23.42
CA GLU A 59 -7.01 -10.27 -21.97
C GLU A 59 -6.54 -8.98 -21.30
N GLN A 60 -5.29 -8.59 -21.57
CA GLN A 60 -4.70 -7.36 -21.07
C GLN A 60 -5.49 -6.13 -21.56
N ALA A 61 -5.86 -6.10 -22.84
CA ALA A 61 -6.55 -4.97 -23.45
C ALA A 61 -7.93 -4.72 -22.82
N GLN A 62 -8.62 -5.75 -22.32
CA GLN A 62 -9.92 -5.58 -21.67
C GLN A 62 -9.85 -4.97 -20.26
N ILE A 63 -8.71 -5.05 -19.58
CA ILE A 63 -8.57 -4.52 -18.22
C ILE A 63 -8.34 -3.02 -18.31
N LEU A 64 -9.35 -2.24 -17.90
CA LEU A 64 -9.31 -0.78 -17.78
C LEU A 64 -8.60 -0.17 -19.00
N ARG A 65 -9.25 -0.27 -20.17
CA ARG A 65 -8.68 0.06 -21.50
C ARG A 65 -7.87 1.36 -21.53
N GLY A 66 -8.33 2.40 -20.84
CA GLY A 66 -7.67 3.70 -20.75
C GLY A 66 -6.49 3.78 -19.77
N GLY A 67 -6.13 2.68 -19.10
CA GLY A 67 -5.06 2.62 -18.09
C GLY A 67 -5.44 3.25 -16.75
N GLN A 68 -6.71 3.58 -16.53
CA GLN A 68 -7.18 4.14 -15.28
C GLN A 68 -7.05 3.15 -14.12
N GLY A 69 -6.98 3.65 -12.89
CA GLY A 69 -7.31 2.88 -11.69
C GLY A 69 -8.82 2.92 -11.44
N SER A 70 -9.34 1.91 -10.74
CA SER A 70 -10.74 1.85 -10.32
C SER A 70 -10.85 1.36 -8.88
N TRP A 71 -11.92 1.74 -8.20
CA TRP A 71 -12.34 1.17 -6.94
C TRP A 71 -13.86 1.12 -6.87
N ASP A 72 -14.39 0.21 -6.06
CA ASP A 72 -15.82 0.12 -5.81
C ASP A 72 -16.27 0.93 -4.58
N THR A 73 -17.58 1.04 -4.41
CA THR A 73 -18.22 1.81 -3.33
C THR A 73 -18.59 0.94 -2.12
N ARG A 74 -17.99 -0.24 -1.98
CA ARG A 74 -18.24 -1.11 -0.81
C ARG A 74 -17.56 -0.51 0.42
N THR A 75 -18.11 -0.79 1.61
CA THR A 75 -17.52 -0.36 2.89
C THR A 75 -16.07 -0.78 3.02
N VAL A 76 -15.76 -2.02 2.61
CA VAL A 76 -14.40 -2.50 2.41
C VAL A 76 -14.20 -2.60 0.90
N LEU A 77 -13.56 -1.58 0.34
CA LEU A 77 -13.46 -1.43 -1.11
C LEU A 77 -12.55 -2.47 -1.75
N SER A 78 -12.83 -2.78 -3.02
CA SER A 78 -11.89 -3.46 -3.92
C SER A 78 -11.21 -2.43 -4.82
N ASN A 79 -9.89 -2.33 -4.78
CA ASN A 79 -9.09 -1.59 -5.75
C ASN A 79 -8.74 -2.49 -6.95
N ILE A 80 -8.75 -1.91 -8.13
CA ILE A 80 -8.52 -2.60 -9.40
C ILE A 80 -7.63 -1.72 -10.27
N ARG A 81 -6.54 -2.27 -10.79
CA ARG A 81 -5.70 -1.59 -11.78
C ARG A 81 -4.99 -2.57 -12.70
N ARG A 82 -4.56 -2.07 -13.86
CA ARG A 82 -3.59 -2.73 -14.73
C ARG A 82 -2.22 -2.11 -14.50
N ASP A 83 -1.19 -2.90 -14.28
CA ASP A 83 0.18 -2.38 -14.21
C ASP A 83 0.83 -2.24 -15.60
N ALA A 84 2.05 -1.69 -15.62
CA ALA A 84 2.82 -1.49 -16.85
C ALA A 84 3.24 -2.81 -17.53
N HIS A 85 3.22 -3.93 -16.81
CA HIS A 85 3.52 -5.26 -17.34
C HIS A 85 2.25 -6.01 -17.79
N GLY A 86 1.08 -5.36 -17.75
CA GLY A 86 -0.17 -5.97 -18.16
C GLY A 86 -0.81 -6.89 -17.13
N ARG A 87 -0.37 -6.86 -15.87
CA ARG A 87 -0.97 -7.65 -14.79
C ARG A 87 -2.28 -7.02 -14.34
N LEU A 88 -3.25 -7.87 -13.97
CA LEU A 88 -4.39 -7.46 -13.18
C LEU A 88 -3.96 -7.38 -11.71
N LEU A 89 -4.11 -6.21 -11.11
CA LEU A 89 -3.87 -5.99 -9.69
C LEU A 89 -5.20 -5.75 -9.00
N LEU A 90 -5.44 -6.51 -7.93
CA LEU A 90 -6.60 -6.40 -7.06
C LEU A 90 -6.13 -6.13 -5.63
N GLY A 91 -6.76 -5.19 -4.94
CA GLY A 91 -6.41 -4.87 -3.56
C GLY A 91 -7.60 -4.58 -2.67
N SER A 92 -7.40 -4.70 -1.36
CA SER A 92 -8.42 -4.34 -0.37
C SER A 92 -7.79 -4.04 0.99
N LEU A 93 -8.60 -3.53 1.92
CA LEU A 93 -8.18 -3.31 3.31
C LEU A 93 -8.07 -4.65 4.03
N GLY A 94 -7.00 -4.79 4.82
CA GLY A 94 -6.71 -5.99 5.59
C GLY A 94 -5.24 -6.37 5.54
N ASN A 95 -4.85 -7.29 6.42
CA ASN A 95 -3.51 -7.86 6.45
C ASN A 95 -3.54 -9.27 5.86
N ALA A 96 -3.08 -9.43 4.62
CA ALA A 96 -3.06 -10.75 3.97
C ALA A 96 -2.12 -11.75 4.69
N GLY A 97 -1.13 -11.26 5.45
CA GLY A 97 -0.25 -12.11 6.26
C GLY A 97 -0.96 -12.87 7.39
N ASN A 98 -2.17 -12.44 7.77
CA ASN A 98 -2.99 -13.14 8.77
C ASN A 98 -3.83 -14.28 8.17
N TYR A 99 -3.77 -14.50 6.86
CA TYR A 99 -4.60 -15.49 6.15
C TYR A 99 -3.73 -16.43 5.32
N PRO A 100 -4.16 -17.69 5.12
CA PRO A 100 -3.48 -18.58 4.19
C PRO A 100 -3.61 -18.08 2.75
N LEU A 101 -2.59 -18.34 1.93
CA LEU A 101 -2.53 -17.84 0.55
C LEU A 101 -3.74 -18.24 -0.31
N TRP A 102 -4.30 -19.44 -0.10
CA TRP A 102 -5.48 -19.89 -0.84
C TRP A 102 -6.70 -19.00 -0.59
N PHE A 103 -6.85 -18.44 0.61
CA PHE A 103 -7.98 -17.58 0.98
C PHE A 103 -7.89 -16.25 0.23
N ILE A 104 -6.69 -15.67 0.19
CA ILE A 104 -6.41 -14.42 -0.54
C ILE A 104 -6.61 -14.61 -2.05
N ARG A 105 -6.19 -15.75 -2.60
CA ARG A 105 -6.43 -16.10 -4.01
C ARG A 105 -7.92 -16.30 -4.31
N GLN A 106 -8.65 -16.99 -3.44
CA GLN A 106 -10.09 -17.18 -3.61
C GLN A 106 -10.87 -15.86 -3.56
N TRP A 107 -10.46 -14.91 -2.71
CA TRP A 107 -10.99 -13.55 -2.74
C TRP A 107 -10.70 -12.87 -4.08
N ALA A 108 -9.45 -12.97 -4.57
CA ALA A 108 -9.05 -12.37 -5.84
C ALA A 108 -9.82 -12.99 -7.02
N ASP A 109 -10.03 -14.31 -7.04
CA ASP A 109 -10.87 -15.01 -8.02
C ASP A 109 -12.30 -14.46 -8.01
N ARG A 110 -12.89 -14.30 -6.83
CA ARG A 110 -14.26 -13.76 -6.70
C ARG A 110 -14.37 -12.34 -7.23
N VAL A 111 -13.39 -11.49 -6.94
CA VAL A 111 -13.36 -10.09 -7.41
C VAL A 111 -13.11 -10.05 -8.92
N GLN A 112 -12.16 -10.84 -9.44
CA GLN A 112 -11.89 -10.93 -10.87
C GLN A 112 -13.10 -11.45 -11.65
N GLN A 113 -13.78 -12.49 -11.17
CA GLN A 113 -14.99 -13.02 -11.81
C GLN A 113 -16.14 -12.02 -11.82
N HIS A 114 -16.23 -11.15 -10.82
CA HIS A 114 -17.25 -10.12 -10.77
C HIS A 114 -17.00 -9.00 -11.79
N TYR A 115 -15.77 -8.51 -11.90
CA TYR A 115 -15.44 -7.34 -12.73
C TYR A 115 -14.96 -7.69 -14.14
N PHE A 116 -14.33 -8.85 -14.29
CA PHE A 116 -13.73 -9.30 -15.54
C PHE A 116 -14.02 -10.78 -15.82
N PRO A 117 -15.30 -11.23 -15.79
CA PRO A 117 -15.66 -12.64 -16.04
C PRO A 117 -15.13 -13.16 -17.39
N GLN A 118 -14.97 -12.28 -18.37
CA GLN A 118 -14.44 -12.60 -19.70
C GLN A 118 -12.97 -13.06 -19.71
N LEU A 119 -12.20 -12.82 -18.64
CA LEU A 119 -10.81 -13.29 -18.55
C LEU A 119 -10.70 -14.78 -18.20
N GLY A 120 -11.82 -15.45 -17.87
CA GLY A 120 -11.79 -16.82 -17.43
C GLY A 120 -10.97 -16.99 -16.14
N ARG A 121 -10.15 -18.04 -16.08
CA ARG A 121 -9.27 -18.32 -14.94
C ARG A 121 -8.00 -17.48 -15.03
N VAL A 122 -7.72 -16.73 -13.97
CA VAL A 122 -6.49 -15.94 -13.83
C VAL A 122 -5.56 -16.60 -12.81
N ASP A 123 -4.28 -16.77 -13.18
CA ASP A 123 -3.27 -17.29 -12.25
C ASP A 123 -2.61 -16.15 -11.47
N TRP A 124 -2.63 -16.24 -10.14
CA TRP A 124 -2.08 -15.23 -9.23
C TRP A 124 -0.61 -15.51 -8.89
N GLN A 125 0.28 -14.57 -9.24
CA GLN A 125 1.73 -14.69 -9.07
C GLN A 125 2.19 -14.25 -7.68
N SER A 126 1.64 -13.15 -7.16
CA SER A 126 2.19 -12.50 -5.96
C SER A 126 1.09 -11.87 -5.12
N THR A 127 1.35 -11.77 -3.83
CA THR A 127 0.57 -10.97 -2.89
C THR A 127 1.52 -10.24 -1.95
N TRP A 128 1.15 -9.03 -1.54
CA TRP A 128 1.90 -8.26 -0.56
C TRP A 128 0.95 -7.44 0.30
N THR A 129 1.42 -7.06 1.49
CA THR A 129 0.68 -6.20 2.41
C THR A 129 1.58 -5.05 2.83
N GLY A 130 1.00 -3.85 2.85
CA GLY A 130 1.61 -2.64 3.40
C GLY A 130 0.80 -2.08 4.56
N ARG A 131 1.38 -1.11 5.27
CA ARG A 131 0.72 -0.31 6.30
C ARG A 131 0.35 1.06 5.74
N ILE A 132 -0.81 1.55 6.13
CA ILE A 132 -1.30 2.90 5.83
C ILE A 132 -1.55 3.60 7.16
N GLY A 133 -1.01 4.81 7.31
CA GLY A 133 -1.31 5.66 8.45
C GLY A 133 -2.47 6.55 8.08
N PHE A 134 -3.57 6.38 8.79
CA PHE A 134 -4.78 7.16 8.61
C PHE A 134 -4.90 8.17 9.74
N THR A 135 -5.48 9.32 9.42
CA THR A 135 -5.88 10.33 10.39
C THR A 135 -7.40 10.26 10.56
N PRO A 136 -7.96 10.70 11.71
CA PRO A 136 -9.40 10.62 11.97
C PRO A 136 -10.28 11.31 10.91
N ASP A 137 -9.73 12.31 10.20
CA ASP A 137 -10.40 13.09 9.16
C ASP A 137 -9.87 12.79 7.75
N HIS A 138 -8.94 11.84 7.60
CA HIS A 138 -8.28 11.48 6.35
C HIS A 138 -7.48 12.61 5.67
N LEU A 139 -7.14 13.68 6.41
CA LEU A 139 -6.29 14.77 5.93
C LEU A 139 -4.84 14.60 6.36
N LEU A 140 -3.91 15.19 5.59
CA LEU A 140 -2.49 15.25 5.93
C LEU A 140 -2.29 16.02 7.25
N ARG A 141 -1.38 15.51 8.10
CA ARG A 141 -0.89 16.23 9.27
C ARG A 141 0.53 16.74 9.02
N LEU A 142 0.76 18.01 9.31
CA LEU A 142 2.07 18.65 9.32
C LEU A 142 2.31 19.20 10.72
N PHE A 143 3.44 18.84 11.31
CA PHE A 143 3.87 19.28 12.64
C PHE A 143 5.20 20.01 12.49
N GLU A 144 5.38 21.11 13.22
CA GLU A 144 6.61 21.93 13.24
C GLU A 144 7.24 21.96 14.63
#